data_AF-A0A438C076-F1
#
_entry.id   AF-A0A438C076-F1
#
_cell.length_a   1.000
_cell.length_b   1.000
_cell.length_c   1.000
_cell.angle_alpha   90.00
_cell.angle_beta   90.00
_cell.angle_gamma   90.00
#
_symmetry.space_group_name_H-M   'P 1'
#
loop_
_entity.id
_entity.type
_entity.pdbx_description
1 polymer ?
#
loop_
_entity_poly.entity_id
_entity_poly.type
_entity_poly.pdbx_seq_one_letter_code
_entity_poly.pdbx_strand_id
1 'polypeptide(L)'
;MDTYFQIDKERAGVLVGTGMGGLTVFSDGVQALIERGHRKITPFFIPYAITNMGSALLAIDLGFMGPNYSISTACATSNYCFYAAANHIRRGEADLMIAGGTEAAIIPIGLGGFVACRALSQRNDDPQTASRPWDKDRDGFVMGEGAGVLVSLSVHMLMLRIESRA
;
A
#
# COMPACT_ATOMS: atom_id res chain seq x y z
N MET A 1 20.99 14.29 -29.64
CA MET A 1 20.24 15.36 -28.97
C MET A 1 19.04 14.66 -28.39
N ASP A 2 19.19 14.22 -27.14
CA ASP A 2 18.41 13.16 -26.53
C ASP A 2 16.94 13.59 -26.37
N THR A 3 16.04 12.91 -27.07
CA THR A 3 14.59 12.99 -26.85
C THR A 3 14.28 12.31 -25.52
N TYR A 4 14.50 13.03 -24.42
CA TYR A 4 14.08 12.60 -23.09
C TYR A 4 12.57 12.39 -23.10
N PHE A 5 12.16 11.14 -22.91
CA PHE A 5 10.78 10.75 -22.59
C PHE A 5 10.34 11.51 -21.34
N GLN A 6 9.65 12.64 -21.53
CA GLN A 6 9.21 13.47 -20.44
C GLN A 6 7.83 13.00 -19.99
N ILE A 7 7.76 12.49 -18.76
CA ILE A 7 6.48 12.13 -18.14
C ILE A 7 5.73 13.43 -17.84
N ASP A 8 4.53 13.57 -18.42
CA ASP A 8 3.59 14.60 -18.00
C ASP A 8 3.14 14.30 -16.56
N LYS A 9 3.57 15.17 -15.64
CA LYS A 9 3.35 15.02 -14.20
C LYS A 9 1.88 15.18 -13.83
N GLU A 10 1.11 15.98 -14.57
CA GLU A 10 -0.34 16.16 -14.34
C GLU A 10 -1.14 14.92 -14.76
N ARG A 11 -0.57 14.10 -15.63
CA ARG A 11 -1.17 12.84 -16.13
C ARG A 11 -0.51 11.60 -15.53
N ALA A 12 0.32 11.77 -14.51
CA ALA A 12 0.95 10.70 -13.75
C ALA A 12 0.33 10.64 -12.34
N GLY A 13 -0.33 9.52 -12.01
CA GLY A 13 -0.99 9.30 -10.72
C GLY A 13 -0.36 8.19 -9.89
N VAL A 14 -0.78 8.12 -8.62
CA VAL A 14 -0.33 7.13 -7.64
C VAL A 14 -1.53 6.63 -6.85
N LEU A 15 -1.70 5.31 -6.74
CA LEU A 15 -2.72 4.64 -5.94
C LEU A 15 -2.08 3.49 -5.16
N VAL A 16 -1.42 3.81 -4.06
CA VAL A 16 -0.85 2.80 -3.15
C VAL A 16 -1.73 2.70 -1.90
N GLY A 17 -2.48 1.60 -1.81
CA GLY A 17 -3.39 1.34 -0.70
C GLY A 17 -2.75 0.60 0.47
N THR A 18 -3.47 0.54 1.58
CA THR A 18 -3.11 -0.25 2.78
C THR A 18 -4.37 -0.69 3.51
N GLY A 19 -4.32 -1.86 4.15
CA GLY A 19 -5.44 -2.42 4.91
C GLY A 19 -5.59 -1.75 6.27
N MET A 20 -4.48 -1.53 6.98
CA MET A 20 -4.49 -1.02 8.36
C MET A 20 -3.85 0.36 8.53
N GLY A 21 -3.19 0.91 7.51
CA GLY A 21 -2.56 2.22 7.60
C GLY A 21 -1.33 2.22 8.51
N GLY A 22 -1.05 3.35 9.15
CA GLY A 22 0.08 3.48 10.07
C GLY A 22 -0.21 2.91 11.45
N LEU A 23 -0.44 1.59 11.56
CA LEU A 23 -0.85 0.95 12.80
C LEU A 23 0.17 1.14 13.94
N THR A 24 1.47 1.17 13.62
CA THR A 24 2.54 1.45 14.60
C THR A 24 2.38 2.85 15.20
N VAL A 25 2.26 3.88 14.36
CA VAL A 25 2.09 5.27 14.82
C VAL A 25 0.79 5.43 15.58
N PHE A 26 -0.27 4.72 15.16
CA PHE A 26 -1.53 4.67 15.88
C PHE A 26 -1.35 4.10 17.29
N SER A 27 -0.72 2.93 17.40
CA SER A 27 -0.45 2.24 18.67
C SER A 27 0.39 3.09 19.61
N ASP A 28 1.49 3.67 19.12
CA ASP A 28 2.38 4.53 19.91
C ASP A 28 1.66 5.79 20.39
N GLY A 29 0.81 6.38 19.55
CA GLY A 29 0.01 7.56 19.92
C GLY A 29 -1.01 7.25 21.02
N VAL A 30 -1.67 6.09 20.94
CA VAL A 30 -2.59 5.62 22.00
C VAL A 30 -1.82 5.38 23.30
N GLN A 31 -0.66 4.72 23.24
CA GLN A 31 0.18 4.47 24.42
C GLN A 31 0.64 5.79 25.05
N ALA A 32 1.13 6.74 24.26
CA ALA A 32 1.54 8.06 24.73
C ALA A 32 0.38 8.83 25.40
N LEU A 33 -0.83 8.74 24.84
CA LEU A 33 -2.04 9.35 25.40
C LEU A 33 -2.35 8.77 26.79
N ILE A 34 -2.36 7.45 26.92
CA ILE A 34 -2.70 6.75 28.16
C ILE A 34 -1.66 6.99 29.24
N GLU A 35 -0.37 6.88 28.91
CA GLU A 35 0.70 6.96 29.91
C GLU A 35 1.06 8.40 30.29
N ARG A 36 0.97 9.35 29.34
CA ARG A 36 1.60 10.68 29.48
C ARG A 36 0.72 11.84 29.02
N GLY A 37 -0.50 11.57 28.56
CA GLY A 37 -1.45 12.57 28.08
C GLY A 37 -1.18 13.08 26.66
N HIS A 38 -2.14 13.80 26.09
CA HIS A 38 -2.17 14.19 24.67
C HIS A 38 -0.95 15.03 24.22
N ARG A 39 -0.30 15.75 25.14
CA ARG A 39 0.88 16.60 24.85
C ARG A 39 2.11 15.79 24.41
N LYS A 40 2.11 14.47 24.60
CA LYS A 40 3.19 13.57 24.19
C LYS A 40 2.91 12.84 22.87
N ILE A 41 1.74 13.04 22.26
CA ILE A 41 1.46 12.54 20.92
C ILE A 41 2.27 13.37 19.92
N THR A 42 2.96 12.69 18.99
CA THR A 42 3.73 13.35 17.92
C THR A 42 2.81 14.17 17.01
N PRO A 43 3.23 15.37 16.55
CA PRO A 43 2.47 16.15 15.57
C PRO A 43 2.29 15.41 14.24
N PHE A 44 3.13 14.41 13.96
CA PHE A 44 3.02 13.55 12.78
C PHE A 44 2.10 12.35 12.95
N PHE A 45 1.39 12.25 14.09
CA PHE A 45 0.49 11.14 14.38
C PHE A 45 -0.57 10.97 13.29
N ILE A 46 -1.35 12.02 13.02
CA ILE A 46 -2.41 11.95 12.00
C ILE A 46 -1.82 11.74 10.60
N PRO A 47 -0.82 12.52 10.13
CA PRO A 47 -0.21 12.31 8.83
C PRO A 47 0.27 10.88 8.59
N TYR A 48 0.90 10.23 9.58
CA TYR A 48 1.43 8.88 9.37
C TYR A 48 0.44 7.76 9.71
N ALA A 49 -0.64 8.01 10.45
CA ALA A 49 -1.65 7.01 10.75
C ALA A 49 -2.63 6.78 9.58
N ILE A 50 -2.94 7.81 8.81
CA ILE A 50 -3.94 7.75 7.72
C ILE A 50 -3.46 6.92 6.51
N THR A 51 -4.40 6.23 5.88
CA THR A 51 -4.14 5.22 4.83
C THR A 51 -3.65 5.79 3.51
N ASN A 52 -3.80 7.09 3.26
CA ASN A 52 -3.39 7.73 2.01
C ASN A 52 -1.93 8.20 2.00
N MET A 53 -1.23 8.11 3.13
CA MET A 53 0.12 8.67 3.23
C MET A 53 1.14 7.95 2.33
N GLY A 54 1.03 6.61 2.18
CA GLY A 54 1.91 5.87 1.27
C GLY A 54 1.81 6.35 -0.18
N SER A 55 0.58 6.59 -0.65
CA SER A 55 0.32 7.16 -1.97
C SER A 55 0.81 8.61 -2.09
N ALA A 56 0.54 9.43 -1.07
CA ALA A 56 0.91 10.84 -1.05
C ALA A 56 2.42 11.06 -1.02
N LEU A 57 3.17 10.34 -0.18
CA LEU A 57 4.63 10.46 -0.10
C LEU A 57 5.29 10.10 -1.41
N LEU A 58 4.84 9.02 -2.07
CA LEU A 58 5.37 8.62 -3.36
C LEU A 58 5.04 9.64 -4.47
N ALA A 59 3.83 10.21 -4.45
CA ALA A 59 3.46 11.27 -5.38
C ALA A 59 4.30 12.54 -5.18
N ILE A 60 4.57 12.93 -3.93
CA ILE A 60 5.43 14.07 -3.58
C ILE A 60 6.87 13.82 -4.07
N ASP A 61 7.43 12.64 -3.78
CA ASP A 61 8.81 12.28 -4.16
C ASP A 61 9.00 12.31 -5.69
N LEU A 62 8.01 11.82 -6.43
CA LEU A 62 8.05 11.77 -7.89
C LEU A 62 7.54 13.06 -8.57
N GLY A 63 6.97 14.00 -7.82
CA GLY A 63 6.29 15.19 -8.34
C GLY A 63 5.05 14.90 -9.19
N PHE A 64 4.35 13.79 -8.92
CA PHE A 64 3.16 13.36 -9.65
C PHE A 64 1.91 14.11 -9.16
N MET A 65 1.13 14.64 -10.10
CA MET A 65 0.01 15.54 -9.86
C MET A 65 -1.32 14.99 -10.41
N GLY A 66 -1.32 13.81 -11.03
CA GLY A 66 -2.51 13.10 -11.47
C GLY A 66 -3.30 12.47 -10.32
N PRO A 67 -4.21 11.52 -10.60
CA PRO A 67 -5.06 10.90 -9.58
C PRO A 67 -4.25 10.32 -8.42
N ASN A 68 -4.54 10.82 -7.20
CA ASN A 68 -3.83 10.41 -5.99
C ASN A 68 -4.79 10.30 -4.80
N TYR A 69 -5.05 9.06 -4.37
CA TYR A 69 -5.85 8.72 -3.20
C TYR A 69 -5.50 7.29 -2.77
N SER A 70 -6.07 6.83 -1.65
CA SER A 70 -5.86 5.46 -1.18
C SER A 70 -7.18 4.71 -1.11
N ILE A 71 -7.08 3.43 -1.42
CA ILE A 71 -8.17 2.47 -1.29
C ILE A 71 -7.79 1.55 -0.14
N SER A 72 -8.76 1.21 0.70
CA SER A 72 -8.62 0.22 1.75
C SER A 72 -9.80 -0.74 1.69
N THR A 73 -9.53 -1.96 1.26
CA THR A 73 -10.51 -3.05 1.15
C THR A 73 -9.95 -4.34 1.75
N ALA A 74 -9.24 -4.20 2.89
CA ALA A 74 -8.55 -5.28 3.59
C ALA A 74 -7.61 -6.06 2.65
N CYS A 75 -7.68 -7.39 2.62
CA CYS A 75 -6.82 -8.24 1.79
C CYS A 75 -6.94 -7.97 0.28
N ALA A 76 -8.03 -7.33 -0.18
CA ALA A 76 -8.25 -7.02 -1.59
C ALA A 76 -7.72 -5.63 -2.01
N THR A 77 -7.09 -4.89 -1.09
CA THR A 77 -6.69 -3.49 -1.30
C THR A 77 -5.91 -3.27 -2.59
N SER A 78 -4.82 -4.01 -2.81
CA SER A 78 -3.99 -3.85 -4.01
C SER A 78 -4.77 -4.16 -5.30
N ASN A 79 -5.67 -5.15 -5.27
CA ASN A 79 -6.50 -5.49 -6.44
C ASN A 79 -7.42 -4.33 -6.84
N TYR A 80 -8.00 -3.65 -5.86
CA TYR A 80 -8.82 -2.47 -6.13
C TYR A 80 -7.98 -1.27 -6.59
N CYS A 81 -6.76 -1.09 -6.07
CA CYS A 81 -5.82 -0.09 -6.58
C CYS A 81 -5.48 -0.33 -8.06
N PHE A 82 -5.19 -1.57 -8.44
CA PHE A 82 -4.94 -1.92 -9.85
C PHE A 82 -6.17 -1.67 -10.72
N TYR A 83 -7.35 -2.07 -10.26
CA TYR A 83 -8.61 -1.82 -10.98
C TYR A 83 -8.87 -0.33 -11.18
N ALA A 84 -8.71 0.48 -10.14
CA ALA A 84 -8.90 1.92 -10.20
C ALA A 84 -7.88 2.59 -11.14
N ALA A 85 -6.60 2.23 -11.04
CA ALA A 85 -5.54 2.73 -11.91
C ALA A 85 -5.81 2.42 -13.39
N ALA A 86 -6.22 1.17 -13.69
CA ALA A 86 -6.60 0.80 -15.05
C ALA A 86 -7.78 1.64 -15.56
N ASN A 87 -8.75 1.97 -14.71
CA ASN A 87 -9.89 2.80 -15.09
C ASN A 87 -9.51 4.27 -15.32
N HIS A 88 -8.60 4.85 -14.51
CA HIS A 88 -8.07 6.19 -14.78
C HIS A 88 -7.43 6.28 -16.17
N ILE A 89 -6.60 5.28 -16.52
CA ILE A 89 -5.98 5.20 -17.84
C ILE A 89 -7.02 5.03 -18.95
N ARG A 90 -7.97 4.11 -18.77
CA ARG A 90 -9.03 3.84 -19.77
C ARG A 90 -9.95 5.05 -20.01
N ARG A 91 -10.12 5.91 -19.01
CA ARG A 91 -10.92 7.14 -19.11
C ARG A 91 -10.12 8.33 -19.64
N GLY A 92 -8.82 8.17 -19.89
CA GLY A 92 -7.95 9.26 -20.35
C GLY A 92 -7.59 10.27 -19.25
N GLU A 93 -7.83 9.93 -17.98
CA GLU A 93 -7.56 10.79 -16.82
C GLU A 93 -6.06 10.75 -16.43
N ALA A 94 -5.34 9.70 -16.81
CA ALA A 94 -3.91 9.54 -16.61
C ALA A 94 -3.28 8.72 -17.74
N ASP A 95 -2.00 8.96 -18.03
CA ASP A 95 -1.20 8.15 -18.95
C ASP A 95 -0.25 7.20 -18.23
N LEU A 96 0.03 7.49 -16.95
CA LEU A 96 0.85 6.68 -16.07
C LEU A 96 0.19 6.57 -14.71
N MET A 97 0.07 5.36 -14.19
CA MET A 97 -0.39 5.12 -12.82
C MET A 97 0.58 4.18 -12.11
N ILE A 98 1.11 4.59 -10.96
CA ILE A 98 1.73 3.67 -10.00
C ILE A 98 0.63 3.15 -9.10
N ALA A 99 0.43 1.84 -9.05
CA ALA A 99 -0.62 1.26 -8.22
C ALA A 99 -0.14 0.04 -7.47
N GLY A 100 -0.76 -0.26 -6.34
CA GLY A 100 -0.45 -1.45 -5.56
C GLY A 100 -0.86 -1.30 -4.10
N GLY A 101 -0.10 -1.91 -3.21
CA GLY A 101 -0.37 -1.81 -1.78
C GLY A 101 0.84 -2.08 -0.91
N THR A 102 0.71 -1.66 0.35
CA THR A 102 1.69 -1.82 1.40
C THR A 102 1.00 -2.17 2.72
N GLU A 103 1.68 -2.96 3.55
CA GLU A 103 1.22 -3.29 4.90
C GLU A 103 2.42 -3.55 5.82
N ALA A 104 2.33 -3.08 7.06
CA ALA A 104 3.37 -3.20 8.08
C ALA A 104 2.75 -3.37 9.47
N ALA A 105 1.92 -4.40 9.62
CA ALA A 105 1.10 -4.62 10.80
C ALA A 105 1.63 -5.72 11.74
N ILE A 106 2.86 -6.20 11.53
CA ILE A 106 3.51 -7.17 12.41
C ILE A 106 4.03 -6.46 13.67
N ILE A 107 3.10 -6.01 14.49
CA ILE A 107 3.32 -5.40 15.81
C ILE A 107 2.37 -6.04 16.83
N PRO A 108 2.62 -5.92 18.16
CA PRO A 108 1.84 -6.63 19.17
C PRO A 108 0.32 -6.45 19.05
N ILE A 109 -0.17 -5.23 18.79
CA ILE A 109 -1.61 -4.97 18.65
C ILE A 109 -2.19 -5.55 17.35
N GLY A 110 -1.43 -5.50 16.25
CA GLY A 110 -1.83 -6.08 14.96
C GLY A 110 -1.91 -7.59 15.04
N LEU A 111 -0.84 -8.24 15.50
CA LEU A 111 -0.80 -9.68 15.70
C LEU A 111 -1.87 -10.14 16.71
N GLY A 112 -1.97 -9.44 17.85
CA GLY A 112 -2.93 -9.73 18.91
C GLY A 112 -4.38 -9.69 18.45
N GLY A 113 -4.74 -8.74 17.59
CA GLY A 113 -6.08 -8.66 17.00
C GLY A 113 -6.44 -9.90 16.18
N PHE A 114 -5.52 -10.37 15.33
CA PHE A 114 -5.75 -11.57 14.51
C PHE A 114 -5.65 -12.88 15.31
N VAL A 115 -4.85 -12.92 16.38
CA VAL A 115 -4.87 -14.04 17.34
C VAL A 115 -6.22 -14.11 18.06
N ALA A 116 -6.75 -12.97 18.51
CA ALA A 116 -8.02 -12.91 19.24
C ALA A 116 -9.21 -13.42 18.42
N CYS A 117 -9.22 -13.18 17.10
CA CYS A 117 -10.23 -13.73 16.20
C CYS A 117 -9.88 -15.12 15.63
N ARG A 118 -8.81 -15.75 16.12
CA ARG A 118 -8.36 -17.10 15.73
C ARG A 118 -8.06 -17.25 14.23
N ALA A 119 -7.55 -16.20 13.60
CA ALA A 119 -7.28 -16.21 12.16
C ALA A 119 -5.85 -16.70 11.80
N LEU A 120 -4.92 -16.65 12.76
CA LEU A 120 -3.52 -17.03 12.54
C LEU A 120 -3.27 -18.51 12.83
N SER A 121 -2.36 -19.12 12.06
CA SER A 121 -1.81 -20.44 12.38
C SER A 121 -1.12 -20.42 13.76
N GLN A 122 -1.25 -21.50 14.53
CA GLN A 122 -0.64 -21.64 15.85
C GLN A 122 0.59 -22.57 15.84
N ARG A 123 1.04 -22.99 14.65
CA ARG A 123 2.19 -23.86 14.44
C ARG A 123 3.51 -23.12 14.65
N ASN A 124 3.79 -22.79 15.90
CA ASN A 124 5.01 -22.09 16.31
C ASN A 124 6.22 -23.03 16.41
N ASP A 125 5.99 -24.34 16.51
CA ASP A 125 7.00 -25.40 16.55
C ASP A 125 7.61 -25.70 15.18
N ASP A 126 6.87 -25.47 14.10
CA ASP A 126 7.33 -25.61 12.72
C ASP A 126 6.79 -24.47 11.81
N PRO A 127 7.33 -23.24 11.97
CA PRO A 127 6.81 -22.06 11.30
C PRO A 127 7.00 -22.08 9.77
N GLN A 128 8.01 -22.80 9.27
CA GLN A 128 8.27 -22.90 7.83
C GLN A 128 7.16 -23.61 7.07
N THR A 129 6.41 -24.48 7.75
CA THR A 129 5.29 -25.22 7.15
C THR A 129 3.93 -24.67 7.54
N ALA A 130 3.85 -23.62 8.36
CA ALA A 130 2.58 -23.09 8.88
C ALA A 130 1.65 -22.55 7.77
N SER A 131 2.20 -21.86 6.76
CA SER A 131 1.42 -21.39 5.60
C SER A 131 1.25 -22.51 4.58
N ARG A 132 0.09 -23.16 4.60
CA ARG A 132 -0.22 -24.34 3.77
C ARG A 132 -1.62 -24.25 3.11
N PRO A 133 -1.79 -23.39 2.11
CA PRO A 133 -3.07 -23.25 1.41
C PRO A 133 -3.61 -24.60 0.91
N TRP A 134 -4.90 -24.83 1.13
CA TRP A 134 -5.63 -26.06 0.74
C TRP A 134 -5.21 -27.37 1.41
N ASP A 135 -4.17 -27.38 2.25
CA ASP A 135 -3.77 -28.57 2.99
C ASP A 135 -4.83 -28.96 4.04
N LYS A 136 -4.94 -30.26 4.34
CA LYS A 136 -5.90 -30.82 5.29
C LYS A 136 -5.64 -30.34 6.73
N ASP A 137 -4.38 -30.09 7.08
CA ASP A 137 -3.92 -29.74 8.41
C ASP A 137 -3.63 -28.22 8.53
N ARG A 138 -4.21 -27.40 7.64
CA ARG A 138 -4.14 -25.93 7.72
C ARG A 138 -4.99 -25.42 8.89
N ASP A 139 -4.47 -24.46 9.63
CA ASP A 139 -5.09 -23.96 10.87
C ASP A 139 -5.20 -22.43 10.95
N GLY A 140 -4.86 -21.72 9.87
CA GLY A 140 -4.95 -20.25 9.79
C GLY A 140 -3.98 -19.71 8.73
N PHE A 141 -3.93 -18.39 8.56
CA PHE A 141 -2.90 -17.78 7.71
C PHE A 141 -1.66 -17.41 8.54
N VAL A 142 -0.54 -17.18 7.86
CA VAL A 142 0.67 -16.60 8.46
C VAL A 142 0.73 -15.14 8.03
N MET A 143 0.75 -14.23 8.99
CA MET A 143 0.82 -12.81 8.70
C MET A 143 2.17 -12.46 8.07
N GLY A 144 2.13 -11.73 6.97
CA GLY A 144 3.30 -11.14 6.32
C GLY A 144 3.17 -9.63 6.23
N GLU A 145 4.27 -8.96 5.95
CA GLU A 145 4.35 -7.53 5.70
C GLU A 145 5.20 -7.24 4.47
N GLY A 146 5.06 -6.04 3.93
CA GLY A 146 5.81 -5.59 2.76
C GLY A 146 4.97 -4.72 1.84
N ALA A 147 5.53 -4.45 0.66
CA ALA A 147 4.88 -3.65 -0.36
C ALA A 147 5.08 -4.25 -1.75
N GLY A 148 4.11 -4.04 -2.62
CA GLY A 148 4.18 -4.40 -4.03
C GLY A 148 3.45 -3.35 -4.87
N VAL A 149 4.16 -2.79 -5.85
CA VAL A 149 3.64 -1.77 -6.76
C VAL A 149 3.97 -2.10 -8.21
N LEU A 150 3.08 -1.70 -9.12
CA LEU A 150 3.24 -1.81 -10.57
C LEU A 150 3.09 -0.43 -11.21
N VAL A 151 3.81 -0.23 -12.30
CA VAL A 151 3.65 0.95 -13.17
C VAL A 151 2.80 0.55 -14.36
N SER A 152 1.61 1.14 -14.47
CA SER A 152 0.71 0.98 -15.61
C SER A 152 0.84 2.18 -16.54
N LEU A 153 0.89 1.94 -17.85
CA LEU A 153 1.00 2.98 -18.89
C LEU A 153 -0.16 2.86 -19.87
N SER A 154 -0.62 3.99 -20.42
CA SER A 154 -1.47 3.97 -21.61
C SER A 154 -0.71 3.36 -22.79
N VAL A 155 -1.43 2.73 -23.73
CA VAL A 155 -0.81 2.09 -24.91
C VAL A 155 -0.04 3.12 -25.75
N HIS A 156 -0.61 4.32 -25.91
CA HIS A 156 0.05 5.42 -26.61
C HIS A 156 1.38 5.79 -25.96
N MET A 157 1.40 5.96 -24.64
CA MET A 157 2.62 6.29 -23.91
C MET A 157 3.64 5.13 -23.91
N LEU A 158 3.16 3.89 -23.91
CA LEU A 158 4.03 2.72 -24.05
C LEU A 158 4.71 2.69 -25.43
N MET A 159 3.99 3.02 -26.51
CA MET A 159 4.56 3.08 -27.86
C MET A 159 5.64 4.16 -27.98
N LEU A 160 5.37 5.38 -27.49
CA LEU A 160 6.35 6.47 -27.47
C LEU A 160 7.65 6.08 -26.73
N ARG A 161 7.52 5.29 -25.65
CA ARG A 161 8.67 4.80 -24.88
C ARG A 161 9.48 3.72 -25.60
N ILE A 162 8.84 2.90 -26.42
CA ILE A 162 9.51 1.87 -27.22
C ILE A 162 10.28 2.54 -28.36
N GLU A 163 9.66 3.50 -29.05
CA GLU A 163 10.27 4.25 -30.14
C GLU A 163 11.47 5.10 -29.67
N SER A 164 11.40 5.70 -28.47
CA SER A 164 12.52 6.48 -27.92
C SER A 164 13.75 5.62 -27.52
N ARG A 165 13.65 4.28 -27.61
CA ARG A 165 14.72 3.33 -27.27
C ARG A 165 15.29 2.61 -28.49
N ALA A 166 14.71 2.81 -29.68
CA ALA A 166 15.20 2.29 -30.95
C ALA A 166 16.11 3.31 -31.63
#